data_AF-A0A318XPF2-F1
#
_entry.id   AF-A0A318XPF2-F1
#
_cell.length_a   1.000
_cell.length_b   1.000
_cell.length_c   1.000
_cell.angle_alpha   90.00
_cell.angle_beta   90.00
_cell.angle_gamma   90.00
#
_symmetry.space_group_name_H-M   'P 1'
#
loop_
_entity.id
_entity.type
_entity.pdbx_description
1 polymer ?
#
loop_
_entity_poly.entity_id
_entity_poly.type
_entity_poly.pdbx_seq_one_letter_code
_entity_poly.pdbx_strand_id
1 'polypeptide(L)'
;MKIQIDIITGFLDSGKTAFLNEMLENEALSEGEIVILQLESGQTEIDDKWLKNKKIAVKKFDTDISDDELKDIIEQHSPDRIIIEYNGMKPLNSLFEVLEEKYLRKSCICNRIINIVDVNTFDLYMNNIGSVYIEQISSCDLIVLNKIKDISAEKLNSIEKTIKALNKSADIVREIFADEQSRLYSVKKLSFKSGEEVRKQKLQDGLLYIFFGLSALFLLYTVLSLFDFAGVALSWLQSLNTVFLSILMQAVPFILIGILVSSVLQVVIPGETLLKIFPQKKGIGFITAIFAGVLFPVCDCAIIPVAARLIKKGVALPVAITFMLAAPLVNPVVIASTLYAFPKQPSIAVYRVIFGALVALVAGMVFLIFPEKKSIIVKNLGDITCSCEYCSSSEKSGKGPAEKIKLVFIHASTEFFQVGKFLIIGAFFSSVFQTCVSKDIFNNVWGHDILALLVMMLAAFIFSICSTSDAFIARTFMPQFSANAILGFLVLGPMIDIKNMLMLLASFRKGFVIRLIAVVFAVTFFILYLQALIIK
;
A
#
# COMPACT_ATOMS: atom_id res chain seq x y z
N MET A 1 35.06 6.14 15.76
CA MET A 1 33.65 6.41 15.39
C MET A 1 33.41 5.85 14.01
N LYS A 2 32.15 5.68 13.58
CA LYS A 2 31.89 5.31 12.18
C LYS A 2 32.05 6.53 11.28
N ILE A 3 32.62 6.32 10.10
CA ILE A 3 32.79 7.33 9.04
C ILE A 3 31.40 7.72 8.52
N GLN A 4 31.12 9.00 8.43
CA GLN A 4 29.82 9.48 7.94
C GLN A 4 29.84 9.59 6.42
N ILE A 5 28.84 9.04 5.74
CA ILE A 5 28.71 9.13 4.28
C ILE A 5 27.50 10.00 3.93
N ASP A 6 27.74 11.11 3.24
CA ASP A 6 26.69 11.93 2.64
C ASP A 6 26.68 11.71 1.13
N ILE A 7 25.50 11.48 0.56
CA ILE A 7 25.33 11.23 -0.88
C ILE A 7 24.59 12.42 -1.49
N ILE A 8 25.20 13.05 -2.49
CA ILE A 8 24.60 14.12 -3.28
C ILE A 8 24.28 13.54 -4.66
N THR A 9 23.00 13.49 -5.00
CA THR A 9 22.51 12.96 -6.28
C THR A 9 21.59 13.98 -6.96
N GLY A 10 21.21 13.72 -8.20
CA GLY A 10 20.45 14.63 -9.05
C GLY A 10 20.89 14.51 -10.51
N PHE A 11 19.98 14.74 -11.44
CA PHE A 11 20.25 14.61 -12.87
C PHE A 11 21.35 15.56 -13.37
N LEU A 12 21.82 15.31 -14.60
CA LEU A 12 22.82 16.15 -15.28
C LEU A 12 22.39 17.62 -15.25
N ASP A 13 23.35 18.51 -15.00
CA ASP A 13 23.15 19.96 -14.90
C ASP A 13 22.15 20.41 -13.80
N SER A 14 21.79 19.54 -12.85
CA SER A 14 20.93 19.93 -11.73
C SER A 14 21.59 20.91 -10.75
N GLY A 15 22.92 21.04 -10.78
CA GLY A 15 23.70 21.92 -9.90
C GLY A 15 24.35 21.22 -8.70
N LYS A 16 24.57 19.90 -8.76
CA LYS A 16 25.22 19.09 -7.70
C LYS A 16 26.55 19.68 -7.21
N THR A 17 27.49 19.92 -8.13
CA THR A 17 28.83 20.42 -7.79
C THR A 17 28.80 21.83 -7.20
N ALA A 18 27.91 22.70 -7.70
CA ALA A 18 27.72 24.04 -7.14
C ALA A 18 27.18 23.96 -5.70
N PHE A 19 26.17 23.12 -5.46
CA PHE A 19 25.66 22.86 -4.11
C PHE A 19 26.75 22.29 -3.19
N LEU A 20 27.61 21.41 -3.69
CA LEU A 20 28.73 20.87 -2.93
C LEU A 20 29.75 21.94 -2.53
N ASN A 21 30.15 22.83 -3.45
CA ASN A 21 31.05 23.94 -3.15
C ASN A 21 30.48 24.87 -2.06
N GLU A 22 29.19 25.16 -2.12
CA GLU A 22 28.49 25.96 -1.10
C GLU A 22 28.36 25.20 0.23
N MET A 23 28.08 23.90 0.18
CA MET A 23 27.98 23.06 1.38
C MET A 23 29.29 23.09 2.17
N LEU A 24 30.43 23.06 1.48
CA LEU A 24 31.76 23.13 2.09
C LEU A 24 32.07 24.48 2.78
N GLU A 25 31.36 25.56 2.44
CA GLU A 25 31.51 26.85 3.13
C GLU A 25 30.97 26.83 4.57
N ASN A 26 30.15 25.85 4.93
CA ASN A 26 29.60 25.73 6.27
C ASN A 26 30.69 25.25 7.26
N GLU A 27 31.05 26.12 8.20
CA GLU A 27 32.08 25.87 9.21
C GLU A 27 31.84 24.57 10.01
N ALA A 28 30.60 24.11 10.18
CA ALA A 28 30.26 22.86 10.86
C ALA A 28 30.79 21.59 10.14
N LEU A 29 31.17 21.69 8.87
CA LEU A 29 31.79 20.60 8.11
C LEU A 29 33.32 20.64 8.18
N SER A 30 33.93 21.71 8.70
CA SER A 30 35.38 21.97 8.60
C SER A 30 36.25 21.36 9.72
N GLU A 31 35.64 20.69 10.71
CA GLU A 31 36.39 20.20 11.87
C GLU A 31 37.16 18.88 11.61
N GLY A 32 36.69 18.01 10.71
CA GLY A 32 37.29 16.68 10.41
C GLY A 32 37.93 16.53 9.03
N GLU A 33 38.56 15.38 8.77
CA GLU A 33 39.05 15.02 7.43
C GLU A 33 37.90 14.57 6.54
N ILE A 34 37.80 15.18 5.35
CA ILE A 34 36.74 14.92 4.37
C ILE A 34 37.35 14.35 3.11
N VAL A 35 36.75 13.26 2.61
CA VAL A 35 37.01 12.77 1.26
C VAL A 35 35.79 13.02 0.38
N ILE A 36 36.00 13.66 -0.77
CA ILE A 36 34.97 13.91 -1.78
C ILE A 36 35.21 12.95 -2.94
N LEU A 37 34.19 12.16 -3.28
CA LEU A 37 34.19 11.24 -4.41
C LEU A 37 33.27 11.80 -5.50
N GLN A 38 33.84 12.18 -6.64
CA GLN A 38 33.08 12.62 -7.81
C GLN A 38 32.96 11.46 -8.79
N LEU A 39 31.77 10.88 -8.89
CA LEU A 39 31.47 9.75 -9.79
C LEU A 39 30.81 10.21 -11.11
N GLU A 40 30.90 11.50 -11.40
CA GLU A 40 30.38 12.15 -12.59
C GLU A 40 31.32 13.30 -12.97
N SER A 41 31.55 13.48 -14.27
CA SER A 41 32.29 14.60 -14.82
C SER A 41 31.32 15.68 -15.29
N GLY A 42 31.28 16.82 -14.58
CA GLY A 42 30.43 17.98 -14.89
C GLY A 42 31.22 19.15 -15.50
N GLN A 43 30.49 20.21 -15.88
CA GLN A 43 31.11 21.48 -16.33
C GLN A 43 31.60 22.35 -15.17
N THR A 44 30.91 22.28 -14.03
CA THR A 44 31.31 22.97 -12.80
C THR A 44 32.33 22.10 -12.07
N GLU A 45 33.44 22.69 -11.64
CA GLU A 45 34.45 21.99 -10.85
C GLU A 45 34.39 22.38 -9.37
N ILE A 46 35.01 21.56 -8.51
CA ILE A 46 35.24 21.92 -7.11
C ILE A 46 36.19 23.11 -7.05
N ASP A 47 35.86 24.13 -6.25
CA ASP A 47 36.65 25.35 -6.17
C ASP A 47 38.10 25.08 -5.72
N ASP A 48 39.06 25.78 -6.33
CA ASP A 48 40.49 25.68 -6.00
C ASP A 48 40.81 25.87 -4.51
N LYS A 49 39.98 26.63 -3.79
CA LYS A 49 40.13 26.86 -2.34
C LYS A 49 40.01 25.54 -1.55
N TRP A 50 39.13 24.64 -1.99
CA TRP A 50 38.92 23.33 -1.37
C TRP A 50 39.99 22.33 -1.77
N LEU A 51 40.43 22.36 -3.03
CA LEU A 51 41.54 21.53 -3.51
C LEU A 51 42.87 21.81 -2.79
N LYS A 52 43.07 23.05 -2.34
CA LYS A 52 44.26 23.47 -1.56
C LYS A 52 44.11 23.19 -0.06
N ASN A 53 42.93 22.79 0.42
CA ASN A 53 42.70 22.53 1.84
C ASN A 53 43.28 21.15 2.22
N LYS A 54 44.23 21.12 3.16
CA LYS A 54 44.89 19.88 3.60
C LYS A 54 43.96 18.84 4.23
N LYS A 55 42.78 19.24 4.70
CA LYS A 55 41.78 18.34 5.29
C LYS A 55 40.79 17.76 4.27
N ILE A 56 40.83 18.20 3.02
CA ILE A 56 39.89 17.77 1.99
C ILE A 56 40.66 17.06 0.89
N ALA A 57 40.33 15.80 0.64
CA ALA A 57 40.84 15.04 -0.49
C ALA A 57 39.73 14.84 -1.53
N VAL A 58 39.97 15.23 -2.77
CA VAL A 58 39.02 15.04 -3.88
C VAL A 58 39.52 13.92 -4.80
N LYS A 59 38.67 12.94 -5.08
CA LYS A 59 38.93 11.83 -6.00
C LYS A 59 37.86 11.82 -7.09
N LYS A 60 38.28 11.91 -8.34
CA LYS A 60 37.41 11.85 -9.53
C LYS A 60 37.45 10.44 -10.10
N PHE A 61 36.28 9.92 -10.48
CA PHE A 61 36.11 8.62 -11.12
C PHE A 61 35.29 8.77 -12.39
N ASP A 62 35.74 8.13 -13.47
CA ASP A 62 34.99 8.05 -14.73
C ASP A 62 33.95 6.91 -14.72
N THR A 63 34.10 5.95 -13.79
CA THR A 63 33.25 4.77 -13.64
C THR A 63 32.67 4.67 -12.23
N ASP A 64 31.80 3.68 -12.00
CA ASP A 64 31.31 3.40 -10.64
C ASP A 64 32.47 2.96 -9.75
N ILE A 65 32.38 3.33 -8.47
CA ILE A 65 33.34 2.93 -7.45
C ILE A 65 33.02 1.53 -6.96
N SER A 66 34.05 0.69 -6.86
CA SER A 66 33.96 -0.64 -6.24
C SER A 66 34.14 -0.57 -4.71
N ASP A 67 33.76 -1.64 -4.02
CA ASP A 67 33.94 -1.78 -2.58
C ASP A 67 35.41 -1.83 -2.16
N ASP A 68 36.26 -2.48 -2.96
CA ASP A 68 37.72 -2.50 -2.76
C ASP A 68 38.33 -1.10 -2.89
N GLU A 69 37.95 -0.33 -3.91
CA GLU A 69 38.45 1.05 -4.07
C GLU A 69 38.02 1.97 -2.93
N LEU A 70 36.76 1.86 -2.49
CA LEU A 70 36.27 2.66 -1.36
C LEU A 70 36.98 2.29 -0.06
N LYS A 71 37.30 1.01 0.12
CA LYS A 71 38.07 0.52 1.25
C LYS A 71 39.50 1.07 1.23
N ASP A 72 40.19 1.04 0.09
CA ASP A 72 41.54 1.57 -0.05
C ASP A 72 41.59 3.07 0.28
N ILE A 73 40.59 3.84 -0.15
CA ILE A 73 40.46 5.26 0.18
C ILE A 73 40.30 5.48 1.68
N ILE A 74 39.46 4.67 2.34
CA ILE A 74 39.25 4.73 3.79
C ILE A 74 40.55 4.42 4.53
N GLU A 75 41.30 3.41 4.10
CA GLU A 75 42.56 3.03 4.73
C GLU A 75 43.66 4.08 4.51
N GLN A 76 43.71 4.69 3.31
CA GLN A 76 44.69 5.72 2.96
C GLN A 76 44.44 7.05 3.68
N HIS A 77 43.18 7.50 3.74
CA HIS A 77 42.83 8.84 4.20
C HIS A 77 42.25 8.86 5.61
N SER A 78 41.80 7.73 6.17
CA SER A 78 41.16 7.68 7.49
C SER A 78 40.12 8.79 7.75
N PRO A 79 39.19 9.07 6.81
CA PRO A 79 38.35 10.25 6.88
C PRO A 79 37.30 10.18 8.00
N ASP A 80 36.93 11.32 8.55
CA ASP A 80 35.75 11.45 9.42
C ASP A 80 34.46 11.42 8.60
N ARG A 81 34.51 11.92 7.36
CA ARG A 81 33.36 12.04 6.47
C ARG A 81 33.73 11.79 5.00
N ILE A 82 32.85 11.10 4.29
CA ILE A 82 32.91 10.90 2.84
C ILE A 82 31.69 11.57 2.22
N ILE A 83 31.90 12.41 1.21
CA ILE A 83 30.83 13.02 0.42
C ILE A 83 30.89 12.43 -0.98
N ILE A 84 29.80 11.81 -1.43
CA ILE A 84 29.73 11.15 -2.73
C ILE A 84 28.84 12.00 -3.64
N GLU A 85 29.43 12.65 -4.64
CA GLU A 85 28.69 13.22 -5.77
C GLU A 85 28.39 12.09 -6.75
N TYR A 86 27.16 11.57 -6.67
CA TYR A 86 26.70 10.41 -7.42
C TYR A 86 26.10 10.79 -8.77
N ASN A 87 26.29 9.89 -9.76
CA ASN A 87 25.76 10.07 -11.10
C ASN A 87 24.23 9.92 -11.12
N GLY A 88 23.53 11.02 -11.39
CA GLY A 88 22.07 11.06 -11.41
C GLY A 88 21.41 10.26 -12.54
N MET A 89 22.16 9.74 -13.50
CA MET A 89 21.60 8.87 -14.56
C MET A 89 21.52 7.40 -14.14
N LYS A 90 22.14 7.03 -13.01
CA LYS A 90 22.18 5.65 -12.53
C LYS A 90 21.25 5.42 -11.32
N PRO A 91 20.75 4.19 -11.13
CA PRO A 91 20.04 3.78 -9.93
C PRO A 91 20.92 3.95 -8.68
N LEU A 92 20.35 4.50 -7.61
CA LEU A 92 21.07 4.67 -6.34
C LEU A 92 21.36 3.32 -5.68
N ASN A 93 20.55 2.30 -5.99
CA ASN A 93 20.72 0.94 -5.47
C ASN A 93 22.11 0.35 -5.77
N SER A 94 22.72 0.70 -6.90
CA SER A 94 24.08 0.23 -7.23
C SER A 94 25.13 0.75 -6.25
N LEU A 95 24.98 1.97 -5.76
CA LEU A 95 25.85 2.50 -4.70
C LEU A 95 25.54 1.84 -3.35
N PHE A 96 24.27 1.56 -3.05
CA PHE A 96 23.91 0.87 -1.81
C PHE A 96 24.47 -0.55 -1.74
N GLU A 97 24.50 -1.28 -2.85
CA GLU A 97 25.12 -2.62 -2.92
C GLU A 97 26.59 -2.56 -2.48
N VAL A 98 27.34 -1.55 -2.95
CA VAL A 98 28.72 -1.31 -2.50
C VAL A 98 28.78 -0.98 -1.01
N LEU A 99 27.91 -0.10 -0.51
CA LEU A 99 27.91 0.33 0.89
C LEU A 99 27.43 -0.77 1.87
N GLU A 100 26.69 -1.76 1.41
CA GLU A 100 26.19 -2.89 2.21
C GLU A 100 27.27 -3.95 2.48
N GLU A 101 28.41 -3.87 1.81
CA GLU A 101 29.52 -4.79 2.02
C GLU A 101 30.00 -4.84 3.47
N LYS A 102 30.42 -6.03 3.89
CA LYS A 102 30.59 -6.36 5.32
C LYS A 102 31.57 -5.42 6.04
N TYR A 103 32.63 -5.00 5.35
CA TYR A 103 33.62 -4.06 5.88
C TYR A 103 33.02 -2.65 6.01
N LEU A 104 32.47 -2.13 4.91
CA LEU A 104 31.91 -0.77 4.81
C LEU A 104 30.73 -0.57 5.77
N ARG A 105 29.86 -1.57 5.92
CA ARG A 105 28.76 -1.53 6.90
C ARG A 105 29.25 -1.41 8.36
N LYS A 106 30.44 -1.94 8.67
CA LYS A 106 31.03 -1.86 10.01
C LYS A 106 31.75 -0.53 10.24
N SER A 107 32.47 -0.02 9.25
CA SER A 107 33.26 1.21 9.34
C SER A 107 32.45 2.48 9.08
N CYS A 108 31.41 2.42 8.26
CA CYS A 108 30.69 3.58 7.76
C CYS A 108 29.21 3.61 8.20
N ILE A 109 28.62 4.80 8.14
CA ILE A 109 27.19 5.04 8.30
C ILE A 109 26.73 6.04 7.24
N CYS A 110 25.71 5.68 6.44
CA CYS A 110 25.06 6.63 5.56
C CYS A 110 24.27 7.62 6.43
N ASN A 111 24.66 8.89 6.34
CA ASN A 111 24.17 9.96 7.20
C ASN A 111 23.01 10.70 6.53
N ARG A 112 23.20 11.20 5.31
CA ARG A 112 22.15 11.86 4.53
C ARG A 112 22.27 11.60 3.04
N ILE A 113 21.12 11.56 2.38
CA ILE A 113 21.00 11.50 0.92
C ILE A 113 20.25 12.76 0.46
N ILE A 114 20.91 13.55 -0.38
CA ILE A 114 20.46 14.86 -0.84
C ILE A 114 20.23 14.79 -2.35
N ASN A 115 19.01 15.08 -2.80
CA ASN A 115 18.71 15.21 -4.22
C ASN A 115 18.64 16.67 -4.65
N ILE A 116 19.40 17.03 -5.69
CA ILE A 116 19.29 18.33 -6.35
C ILE A 116 18.37 18.19 -7.56
N VAL A 117 17.25 18.93 -7.53
CA VAL A 117 16.21 18.93 -8.57
C VAL A 117 16.26 20.24 -9.33
N ASP A 118 16.58 20.19 -10.62
CA ASP A 118 16.32 21.31 -11.53
C ASP A 118 14.84 21.36 -11.89
N VAL A 119 14.15 22.42 -11.45
CA VAL A 119 12.71 22.57 -11.65
C VAL A 119 12.31 22.79 -13.11
N ASN A 120 13.25 23.19 -13.98
CA ASN A 120 13.00 23.41 -15.40
C ASN A 120 12.89 22.10 -16.16
N THR A 121 13.70 21.11 -15.77
CA THR A 121 13.78 19.79 -16.41
C THR A 121 13.01 18.70 -15.65
N PHE A 122 12.43 19.03 -14.49
CA PHE A 122 11.68 18.09 -13.65
C PHE A 122 10.62 17.28 -14.44
N ASP A 123 9.73 17.96 -15.17
CA ASP A 123 8.66 17.29 -15.93
C ASP A 123 9.23 16.43 -17.07
N LEU A 124 10.31 16.88 -17.71
CA LEU A 124 10.98 16.16 -18.80
C LEU A 124 11.55 14.84 -18.28
N TYR A 125 12.27 14.86 -17.15
CA TYR A 125 12.86 13.66 -16.57
C TYR A 125 11.80 12.74 -15.97
N MET A 126 10.76 13.29 -15.33
CA MET A 126 9.65 12.49 -14.81
C MET A 126 8.91 11.74 -15.92
N ASN A 127 8.73 12.37 -17.09
CA ASN A 127 8.01 11.77 -18.22
C ASN A 127 8.86 10.76 -19.02
N ASN A 128 10.17 10.97 -19.15
CA ASN A 128 11.02 10.15 -20.02
C ASN A 128 11.85 9.10 -19.28
N ILE A 129 12.33 9.40 -18.07
CA ILE A 129 13.20 8.53 -17.26
C ILE A 129 12.73 8.48 -15.80
N GLY A 130 11.41 8.48 -15.61
CA GLY A 130 10.77 8.55 -14.31
C GLY A 130 11.16 7.42 -13.35
N SER A 131 11.57 6.24 -13.85
CA SER A 131 11.98 5.13 -12.99
C SER A 131 13.20 5.46 -12.12
N VAL A 132 14.26 5.95 -12.74
CA VAL A 132 15.49 6.39 -12.05
C VAL A 132 15.20 7.63 -11.20
N TYR A 133 14.40 8.57 -11.71
CA TYR A 133 14.13 9.81 -10.98
C TYR A 133 13.27 9.60 -9.74
N ILE A 134 12.26 8.74 -9.82
CA ILE A 134 11.42 8.35 -8.69
C ILE A 134 12.26 7.63 -7.64
N GLU A 135 13.12 6.69 -8.04
CA GLU A 135 14.02 5.98 -7.11
C GLU A 135 14.87 6.98 -6.31
N GLN A 136 15.54 7.90 -7.00
CA GLN A 136 16.34 8.92 -6.36
C GLN A 136 15.53 9.80 -5.41
N ILE A 137 14.39 10.35 -5.86
CA ILE A 137 13.52 11.17 -5.02
C ILE A 137 13.02 10.38 -3.81
N SER A 138 12.67 9.10 -3.98
CA SER A 138 12.14 8.24 -2.91
C SER A 138 13.15 7.86 -1.84
N SER A 139 14.44 7.81 -2.19
CA SER A 139 15.53 7.39 -1.31
C SER A 139 16.18 8.55 -0.55
N CYS A 140 15.81 9.81 -0.84
CA CYS A 140 16.46 10.97 -0.25
C CYS A 140 15.86 11.44 1.08
N ASP A 141 16.71 12.02 1.93
CA ASP A 141 16.32 12.69 3.18
C ASP A 141 16.01 14.17 2.96
N LEU A 142 16.68 14.78 1.99
CA LEU A 142 16.56 16.18 1.64
C LEU A 142 16.47 16.37 0.13
N ILE A 143 15.56 17.22 -0.31
CA ILE A 143 15.39 17.58 -1.71
C ILE A 143 15.51 19.09 -1.86
N VAL A 144 16.45 19.51 -2.71
CA VAL A 144 16.75 20.90 -3.01
C VAL A 144 16.17 21.22 -4.37
N LEU A 145 15.21 22.15 -4.43
CA LEU A 145 14.70 22.69 -5.68
C LEU A 145 15.61 23.81 -6.16
N ASN A 146 16.32 23.58 -7.25
CA ASN A 146 17.29 24.49 -7.85
C ASN A 146 16.75 25.14 -9.14
N LYS A 147 17.34 26.27 -9.54
CA LYS A 147 17.01 27.07 -10.75
C LYS A 147 15.55 27.56 -10.80
N ILE A 148 15.04 28.08 -9.67
CA ILE A 148 13.61 28.46 -9.53
C ILE A 148 13.25 29.86 -10.05
N LYS A 149 14.23 30.70 -10.40
CA LYS A 149 14.07 32.14 -10.65
C LYS A 149 12.95 32.50 -11.63
N ASP A 150 12.77 31.72 -12.69
CA ASP A 150 11.82 32.00 -13.78
C ASP A 150 10.58 31.08 -13.77
N ILE A 151 10.28 30.42 -12.64
CA ILE A 151 9.17 29.46 -12.55
C ILE A 151 7.99 30.03 -11.77
N SER A 152 6.77 29.84 -12.31
CA SER A 152 5.55 30.26 -11.65
C SER A 152 5.33 29.54 -10.31
N ALA A 153 4.78 30.24 -9.33
CA ALA A 153 4.47 29.68 -8.00
C ALA A 153 3.54 28.46 -8.09
N GLU A 154 2.63 28.43 -9.06
CA GLU A 154 1.75 27.29 -9.32
C GLU A 154 2.53 26.05 -9.77
N LYS A 155 3.48 26.22 -10.69
CA LYS A 155 4.33 25.11 -11.16
C LYS A 155 5.24 24.58 -10.05
N LEU A 156 5.89 25.46 -9.27
CA LEU A 156 6.69 25.05 -8.11
C LEU A 156 5.85 24.27 -7.09
N ASN A 157 4.66 24.77 -6.74
CA ASN A 157 3.75 24.07 -5.83
C ASN A 157 3.30 22.72 -6.38
N SER A 158 3.16 22.58 -7.70
CA SER A 158 2.87 21.31 -8.36
C SER A 158 4.03 20.32 -8.22
N ILE A 159 5.25 20.76 -8.52
CA ILE A 159 6.48 19.95 -8.39
C ILE A 159 6.65 19.47 -6.94
N GLU A 160 6.49 20.35 -5.95
CA GLU A 160 6.56 19.97 -4.54
C GLU A 160 5.50 18.95 -4.13
N LYS A 161 4.26 19.10 -4.63
CA LYS A 161 3.20 18.12 -4.37
C LYS A 161 3.55 16.76 -4.99
N THR A 162 4.16 16.74 -6.18
CA THR A 162 4.64 15.52 -6.82
C THR A 162 5.77 14.90 -6.01
N ILE A 163 6.76 15.69 -5.60
CA ILE A 163 7.87 15.21 -4.77
C ILE A 163 7.36 14.68 -3.41
N LYS A 164 6.49 15.40 -2.71
CA LYS A 164 5.86 14.93 -1.46
C LYS A 164 4.95 13.72 -1.67
N ALA A 165 4.45 13.50 -2.88
CA ALA A 165 3.72 12.29 -3.21
C ALA A 165 4.64 11.07 -3.30
N LEU A 166 5.84 11.25 -3.86
CA LEU A 166 6.87 10.22 -4.00
C LEU A 166 7.60 9.95 -2.68
N ASN A 167 7.95 11.00 -1.95
CA ASN A 167 8.67 10.94 -0.68
C ASN A 167 8.09 11.90 0.35
N LYS A 168 7.35 11.36 1.32
CA LYS A 168 6.72 12.17 2.38
C LYS A 168 7.71 12.62 3.45
N SER A 169 8.70 11.78 3.73
CA SER A 169 9.73 11.96 4.76
C SER A 169 10.78 12.97 4.38
N ALA A 170 11.10 13.10 3.08
CA ALA A 170 12.11 14.05 2.62
C ALA A 170 11.72 15.49 2.96
N ASP A 171 12.64 16.22 3.57
CA ASP A 171 12.52 17.67 3.68
C ASP A 171 12.70 18.31 2.30
N ILE A 172 11.90 19.35 2.00
CA ILE A 172 12.02 20.11 0.76
C ILE A 172 12.51 21.52 1.08
N VAL A 173 13.53 21.95 0.36
CA VAL A 173 14.06 23.31 0.42
C VAL A 173 13.97 23.91 -0.99
N ARG A 174 13.23 25.02 -1.10
CA ARG A 174 13.27 25.87 -2.30
C ARG A 174 14.51 26.73 -2.22
N GLU A 175 15.31 26.74 -3.28
CA GLU A 175 16.49 27.60 -3.53
C GLU A 175 17.23 28.03 -2.28
N ILE A 176 18.45 27.53 -2.13
CA ILE A 176 19.11 27.69 -0.85
C ILE A 176 19.50 29.16 -0.62
N PHE A 177 19.76 29.98 -1.65
CA PHE A 177 20.42 31.28 -1.44
C PHE A 177 20.07 32.37 -2.48
N ALA A 178 19.03 33.17 -2.22
CA ALA A 178 18.75 34.42 -2.95
C ALA A 178 19.15 35.70 -2.16
N ASP A 179 19.37 35.59 -0.84
CA ASP A 179 19.68 36.70 0.07
C ASP A 179 20.50 36.24 1.31
N GLU A 180 21.31 37.12 1.90
CA GLU A 180 22.15 36.89 3.10
C GLU A 180 21.32 36.45 4.33
N GLN A 181 20.08 36.93 4.47
CA GLN A 181 19.15 36.47 5.51
C GLN A 181 18.58 35.06 5.22
N SER A 182 18.40 34.71 3.94
CA SER A 182 17.95 33.38 3.54
C SER A 182 19.03 32.32 3.75
N ARG A 183 20.33 32.70 3.62
CA ARG A 183 21.50 31.86 3.96
C ARG A 183 21.49 31.33 5.39
N LEU A 184 21.22 32.20 6.37
CA LEU A 184 21.23 31.81 7.78
C LEU A 184 20.05 30.88 8.14
N TYR A 185 18.92 31.03 7.45
CA TYR A 185 17.70 30.25 7.68
C TYR A 185 17.78 28.85 7.06
N SER A 186 18.37 28.72 5.86
CA SER A 186 18.59 27.44 5.19
C SER A 186 19.72 26.62 5.85
N VAL A 187 20.80 27.25 6.32
CA VAL A 187 21.85 26.59 7.10
C VAL A 187 21.34 26.08 8.46
N LYS A 188 20.46 26.83 9.15
CA LYS A 188 19.81 26.34 10.38
C LYS A 188 18.89 25.14 10.15
N LYS A 189 18.24 25.03 9.00
CA LYS A 189 17.37 23.88 8.66
C LYS A 189 18.18 22.68 8.15
N LEU A 190 19.33 22.94 7.54
CA LEU A 190 20.37 21.94 7.23
C LEU A 190 21.07 21.41 8.48
N SER A 191 20.77 21.90 9.69
CA SER A 191 21.32 21.38 10.95
C SER A 191 21.28 19.85 10.93
N PHE A 192 22.45 19.22 11.04
CA PHE A 192 22.61 17.79 11.14
C PHE A 192 21.91 17.35 12.43
N LYS A 193 20.67 16.83 12.28
CA LYS A 193 19.84 16.44 13.42
C LYS A 193 20.51 15.25 14.11
N SER A 194 20.94 15.47 15.34
CA SER A 194 21.43 14.42 16.24
C SER A 194 20.32 13.42 16.57
N GLY A 195 20.52 12.15 16.24
CA GLY A 195 20.14 10.93 16.99
C GLY A 195 18.69 10.65 17.41
N GLU A 196 17.79 11.62 17.50
CA GLU A 196 16.48 11.46 18.16
C GLU A 196 15.38 10.96 17.21
N GLU A 197 15.40 11.31 15.93
CA GLU A 197 14.40 10.86 14.96
C GLU A 197 14.61 9.39 14.53
N VAL A 198 15.85 8.90 14.49
CA VAL A 198 16.19 7.47 14.29
C VAL A 198 15.60 6.60 15.42
N ARG A 199 15.45 7.16 16.62
CA ARG A 199 14.90 6.46 17.79
C ARG A 199 13.39 6.22 17.69
N LYS A 200 12.64 7.09 16.98
CA LYS A 200 11.19 6.90 16.74
C LYS A 200 10.90 5.81 15.70
N GLN A 201 11.78 5.64 14.71
CA GLN A 201 11.65 4.60 13.68
C GLN A 201 12.00 3.21 14.25
N LYS A 202 13.06 3.11 15.07
CA LYS A 202 13.38 1.90 15.85
C LYS A 202 12.27 1.49 16.83
N LEU A 203 11.44 2.42 17.32
CA LEU A 203 10.31 2.10 18.20
C LEU A 203 9.14 1.46 17.43
N GLN A 204 8.90 1.87 16.17
CA GLN A 204 7.91 1.25 15.30
C GLN A 204 8.35 -0.13 14.81
N ASP A 205 9.64 -0.30 14.50
CA ASP A 205 10.21 -1.61 14.21
C ASP A 205 10.17 -2.52 15.45
N GLY A 206 10.42 -1.98 16.64
CA GLY A 206 10.28 -2.69 17.92
C GLY A 206 8.87 -3.23 18.15
N LEU A 207 7.82 -2.44 17.89
CA LEU A 207 6.43 -2.90 17.95
C LEU A 207 6.14 -3.99 16.92
N LEU A 208 6.73 -3.92 15.73
CA LEU A 208 6.62 -4.94 14.70
C LEU A 208 7.29 -6.25 15.13
N TYR A 209 8.50 -6.19 15.71
CA TYR A 209 9.21 -7.35 16.26
C TYR A 209 8.51 -7.94 17.48
N ILE A 210 7.88 -7.12 18.32
CA ILE A 210 7.02 -7.59 19.42
C ILE A 210 5.79 -8.31 18.85
N PHE A 211 5.14 -7.75 17.83
CA PHE A 211 4.01 -8.41 17.17
C PHE A 211 4.42 -9.74 16.53
N PHE A 212 5.53 -9.79 15.79
CA PHE A 212 6.05 -11.03 15.20
C PHE A 212 6.51 -12.02 16.27
N GLY A 213 7.12 -11.54 17.36
CA GLY A 213 7.54 -12.36 18.50
C GLY A 213 6.36 -12.98 19.24
N LEU A 214 5.32 -12.20 19.53
CA LEU A 214 4.06 -12.69 20.13
C LEU A 214 3.33 -13.66 19.19
N SER A 215 3.32 -13.37 17.88
CA SER A 215 2.74 -14.25 16.86
C SER A 215 3.49 -15.58 16.79
N ALA A 216 4.83 -15.55 16.81
CA ALA A 216 5.67 -16.75 16.81
C ALA A 216 5.54 -17.56 18.11
N LEU A 217 5.44 -16.89 19.26
CA LEU A 217 5.16 -17.54 20.55
C LEU A 217 3.78 -18.19 20.59
N PHE A 218 2.77 -17.53 20.02
CA PHE A 218 1.42 -18.08 19.90
C PHE A 218 1.38 -19.29 18.95
N LEU A 219 2.10 -19.22 17.83
CA LEU A 219 2.19 -20.30 16.85
C LEU A 219 3.00 -21.48 17.42
N LEU A 220 4.08 -21.20 18.16
CA LEU A 220 4.83 -22.20 18.90
C LEU A 220 3.98 -22.84 20.00
N TYR A 221 3.22 -22.06 20.79
CA TYR A 221 2.27 -22.59 21.76
C TYR A 221 1.20 -23.44 21.11
N THR A 222 0.71 -23.06 19.93
CA THR A 222 -0.25 -23.84 19.14
C THR A 222 0.32 -25.19 18.73
N VAL A 223 1.54 -25.19 18.17
CA VAL A 223 2.25 -26.42 17.79
C VAL A 223 2.55 -27.27 19.01
N LEU A 224 2.98 -26.66 20.12
CA LEU A 224 3.22 -27.35 21.37
C LEU A 224 1.92 -27.87 21.99
N SER A 225 0.78 -27.20 21.82
CA SER A 225 -0.53 -27.68 22.31
C SER A 225 -1.10 -28.84 21.50
N LEU A 226 -0.56 -29.12 20.30
CA LEU A 226 -0.83 -30.34 19.55
C LEU A 226 -0.08 -31.55 20.13
N PHE A 227 1.01 -31.32 20.88
CA PHE A 227 1.70 -32.33 21.65
C PHE A 227 1.21 -32.25 23.09
N ASP A 228 0.39 -33.22 23.51
CA ASP A 228 -0.33 -33.26 24.79
C ASP A 228 0.61 -33.30 26.02
N PHE A 229 1.28 -32.18 26.34
CA PHE A 229 2.37 -32.13 27.33
C PHE A 229 2.04 -31.35 28.61
N ALA A 230 0.87 -30.71 28.71
CA ALA A 230 0.46 -30.09 29.97
C ALA A 230 -1.07 -29.94 30.03
N GLY A 231 -1.70 -30.68 30.96
CA GLY A 231 -3.13 -30.68 31.24
C GLY A 231 -3.68 -29.39 31.85
N VAL A 232 -3.35 -28.22 31.29
CA VAL A 232 -4.00 -26.94 31.58
C VAL A 232 -4.91 -26.58 30.41
N ALA A 233 -6.18 -26.99 30.52
CA ALA A 233 -7.19 -26.73 29.50
C ALA A 233 -7.67 -25.26 29.56
N LEU A 234 -6.96 -24.36 28.89
CA LEU A 234 -7.49 -23.04 28.52
C LEU A 234 -8.40 -23.22 27.29
N SER A 235 -9.59 -23.78 27.51
CA SER A 235 -10.58 -24.10 26.47
C SER A 235 -10.94 -22.90 25.57
N TRP A 236 -10.88 -21.68 26.13
CA TRP A 236 -11.11 -20.45 25.38
C TRP A 236 -9.97 -20.11 24.41
N LEU A 237 -8.70 -20.34 24.78
CA LEU A 237 -7.54 -20.13 23.89
C LEU A 237 -7.54 -21.14 22.76
N GLN A 238 -7.88 -22.39 23.06
CA GLN A 238 -8.04 -23.44 22.05
C GLN A 238 -9.12 -23.04 21.04
N SER A 239 -10.28 -22.58 21.52
CA SER A 239 -11.38 -22.10 20.65
C SER A 239 -10.96 -20.92 19.78
N LEU A 240 -10.31 -19.91 20.37
CA LEU A 240 -9.80 -18.75 19.65
C LEU A 240 -8.82 -19.16 18.55
N ASN A 241 -7.89 -20.05 18.88
CA ASN A 241 -6.87 -20.52 17.96
C ASN A 241 -7.47 -21.34 16.81
N THR A 242 -8.42 -22.24 17.11
CA THR A 242 -9.13 -23.00 16.09
C THR A 242 -9.88 -22.10 15.12
N VAL A 243 -10.60 -21.08 15.62
CA VAL A 243 -11.32 -20.11 14.78
C VAL A 243 -10.32 -19.28 13.96
N PHE A 244 -9.25 -18.79 14.57
CA PHE A 244 -8.22 -18.01 13.89
C PHE A 244 -7.54 -18.79 12.76
N LEU A 245 -7.07 -20.02 13.04
CA LEU A 245 -6.40 -20.86 12.06
C LEU A 245 -7.37 -21.29 10.94
N SER A 246 -8.64 -21.54 11.26
CA SER A 246 -9.67 -21.82 10.27
C SER A 246 -9.86 -20.65 9.29
N ILE A 247 -9.97 -19.41 9.80
CA ILE A 247 -10.08 -18.21 8.96
C ILE A 247 -8.85 -18.06 8.05
N LEU A 248 -7.64 -18.26 8.58
CA LEU A 248 -6.40 -18.15 7.80
C LEU A 248 -6.28 -19.24 6.73
N MET A 249 -6.49 -20.50 7.11
CA MET A 249 -6.42 -21.64 6.20
C MET A 249 -7.42 -21.51 5.06
N GLN A 250 -8.60 -20.94 5.33
CA GLN A 250 -9.59 -20.66 4.31
C GLN A 250 -9.19 -19.47 3.44
N ALA A 251 -8.77 -18.35 4.03
CA ALA A 251 -8.62 -17.10 3.28
C ALA A 251 -7.34 -17.04 2.42
N VAL A 252 -6.24 -17.67 2.85
CA VAL A 252 -4.95 -17.62 2.14
C VAL A 252 -5.05 -18.16 0.70
N PRO A 253 -5.63 -19.35 0.42
CA PRO A 253 -5.77 -19.85 -0.94
C PRO A 253 -6.56 -18.92 -1.86
N PHE A 254 -7.67 -18.36 -1.39
CA PHE A 254 -8.50 -17.48 -2.23
C PHE A 254 -7.86 -16.10 -2.47
N ILE A 255 -7.19 -15.55 -1.46
CA ILE A 255 -6.43 -14.30 -1.60
C ILE A 255 -5.29 -14.49 -2.59
N LEU A 256 -4.56 -15.62 -2.53
CA LEU A 256 -3.52 -15.94 -3.50
C LEU A 256 -4.07 -15.97 -4.93
N ILE A 257 -5.21 -16.63 -5.14
CA ILE A 257 -5.89 -16.67 -6.45
C ILE A 257 -6.30 -15.25 -6.89
N GLY A 258 -6.91 -14.45 -6.01
CA GLY A 258 -7.31 -13.08 -6.32
C GLY A 258 -6.15 -12.19 -6.73
N ILE A 259 -5.03 -12.32 -6.04
CA ILE A 259 -3.81 -11.56 -6.30
C ILE A 259 -3.12 -12.02 -7.59
N LEU A 260 -3.11 -13.32 -7.87
CA LEU A 260 -2.67 -13.84 -9.17
C LEU A 260 -3.54 -13.29 -10.30
N VAL A 261 -4.87 -13.32 -10.15
CA VAL A 261 -5.81 -12.75 -11.12
C VAL A 261 -5.57 -11.25 -11.27
N SER A 262 -5.44 -10.50 -10.17
CA SER A 262 -5.10 -9.06 -10.17
C SER A 262 -3.81 -8.78 -10.94
N SER A 263 -2.77 -9.60 -10.71
CA SER A 263 -1.45 -9.47 -11.35
C SER A 263 -1.48 -9.83 -12.83
N VAL A 264 -2.24 -10.85 -13.22
CA VAL A 264 -2.50 -11.18 -14.64
C VAL A 264 -3.29 -10.06 -15.31
N LEU A 265 -4.36 -9.57 -14.68
CA LEU A 265 -5.13 -8.42 -15.15
C LEU A 265 -4.21 -7.21 -15.32
N GLN A 266 -3.22 -7.01 -14.44
CA GLN A 266 -2.22 -5.97 -14.50
C GLN A 266 -1.26 -6.10 -15.68
N VAL A 267 -0.64 -7.26 -15.87
CA VAL A 267 0.46 -7.45 -16.83
C VAL A 267 -0.05 -7.80 -18.23
N VAL A 268 -1.12 -8.58 -18.32
CA VAL A 268 -1.57 -9.18 -19.59
C VAL A 268 -2.67 -8.36 -20.27
N ILE A 269 -3.60 -7.77 -19.50
CA ILE A 269 -4.77 -7.10 -20.08
C ILE A 269 -4.57 -5.59 -20.18
N PRO A 270 -4.47 -4.98 -21.37
CA PRO A 270 -4.33 -3.53 -21.49
C PRO A 270 -5.59 -2.80 -21.01
N GLY A 271 -5.40 -1.55 -20.53
CA GLY A 271 -6.49 -0.73 -20.00
C GLY A 271 -7.63 -0.52 -21.00
N GLU A 272 -7.31 -0.38 -22.29
CA GLU A 272 -8.30 -0.23 -23.37
C GLU A 272 -9.28 -1.41 -23.46
N THR A 273 -8.81 -2.64 -23.29
CA THR A 273 -9.66 -3.84 -23.29
C THR A 273 -10.60 -3.82 -22.08
N LEU A 274 -10.11 -3.40 -20.91
CA LEU A 274 -10.96 -3.27 -19.73
C LEU A 274 -12.01 -2.17 -19.89
N LEU A 275 -11.67 -1.05 -20.53
CA LEU A 275 -12.63 0.02 -20.83
C LEU A 275 -13.70 -0.41 -21.85
N LYS A 276 -13.39 -1.37 -22.73
CA LYS A 276 -14.38 -2.00 -23.62
C LYS A 276 -15.29 -2.97 -22.87
N ILE A 277 -14.76 -3.75 -21.93
CA ILE A 277 -15.52 -4.70 -21.11
C ILE A 277 -16.41 -3.97 -20.08
N PHE A 278 -15.92 -2.86 -19.51
CA PHE A 278 -16.63 -2.01 -18.56
C PHE A 278 -16.93 -0.64 -19.18
N PRO A 279 -17.88 -0.57 -20.13
CA PRO A 279 -18.17 0.67 -20.84
C PRO A 279 -18.73 1.73 -19.91
N GLN A 280 -18.18 2.94 -19.99
CA GLN A 280 -18.60 4.07 -19.15
C GLN A 280 -19.88 4.76 -19.66
N LYS A 281 -20.28 4.51 -20.92
CA LYS A 281 -21.44 5.16 -21.56
C LYS A 281 -22.75 4.52 -21.12
N LYS A 282 -23.76 5.37 -20.84
CA LYS A 282 -25.18 4.99 -20.63
C LYS A 282 -25.46 4.01 -19.48
N GLY A 283 -24.59 3.91 -18.48
CA GLY A 283 -24.82 3.03 -17.32
C GLY A 283 -24.65 1.52 -17.59
N ILE A 284 -24.28 1.13 -18.81
CA ILE A 284 -24.04 -0.27 -19.20
C ILE A 284 -22.95 -0.90 -18.32
N GLY A 285 -21.95 -0.09 -17.91
CA GLY A 285 -20.88 -0.49 -17.01
C GLY A 285 -21.37 -1.18 -15.72
N PHE A 286 -22.48 -0.72 -15.13
CA PHE A 286 -23.04 -1.32 -13.92
C PHE A 286 -23.56 -2.73 -14.16
N ILE A 287 -24.23 -2.95 -15.30
CA ILE A 287 -24.74 -4.26 -15.68
C ILE A 287 -23.56 -5.20 -15.92
N THR A 288 -22.57 -4.77 -16.70
CA THR A 288 -21.36 -5.57 -16.95
C THR A 288 -20.61 -5.90 -15.66
N ALA A 289 -20.62 -5.00 -14.68
CA ALA A 289 -20.01 -5.24 -13.36
C ALA A 289 -20.72 -6.34 -12.56
N ILE A 290 -22.06 -6.36 -12.54
CA ILE A 290 -22.81 -7.42 -11.85
C ILE A 290 -22.58 -8.77 -12.55
N PHE A 291 -22.65 -8.82 -13.88
CA PHE A 291 -22.41 -10.05 -14.63
C PHE A 291 -20.97 -10.55 -14.53
N ALA A 292 -19.99 -9.64 -14.52
CA ALA A 292 -18.59 -10.02 -14.27
C ALA A 292 -18.45 -10.74 -12.93
N GLY A 293 -19.18 -10.33 -11.89
CA GLY A 293 -19.18 -11.01 -10.60
C GLY A 293 -19.50 -12.52 -10.67
N VAL A 294 -20.34 -12.94 -11.62
CA VAL A 294 -20.68 -14.36 -11.83
C VAL A 294 -19.50 -15.13 -12.45
N LEU A 295 -18.75 -14.46 -13.35
CA LEU A 295 -17.62 -15.02 -14.09
C LEU A 295 -16.32 -15.06 -13.29
N PHE A 296 -16.24 -14.27 -12.21
CA PHE A 296 -15.07 -14.20 -11.32
C PHE A 296 -15.42 -14.85 -9.97
N PRO A 297 -15.36 -16.20 -9.84
CA PRO A 297 -15.70 -16.94 -8.63
C PRO A 297 -14.59 -16.81 -7.57
N VAL A 298 -14.32 -15.58 -7.17
CA VAL A 298 -13.28 -15.20 -6.22
C VAL A 298 -13.96 -14.85 -4.87
N CYS A 299 -13.26 -15.05 -3.75
CA CYS A 299 -13.82 -14.71 -2.44
C CYS A 299 -13.92 -13.18 -2.24
N ASP A 300 -14.71 -12.78 -1.25
CA ASP A 300 -14.92 -11.40 -0.81
C ASP A 300 -13.64 -10.66 -0.43
N CYS A 301 -12.63 -11.33 0.15
CA CYS A 301 -11.35 -10.70 0.45
C CYS A 301 -10.52 -10.42 -0.82
N ALA A 302 -10.63 -11.31 -1.79
CA ALA A 302 -9.80 -11.36 -2.99
C ALA A 302 -10.33 -10.46 -4.12
N ILE A 303 -11.60 -10.04 -4.04
CA ILE A 303 -12.19 -9.07 -4.98
C ILE A 303 -11.68 -7.64 -4.74
N ILE A 304 -11.23 -7.31 -3.52
CA ILE A 304 -10.77 -5.96 -3.16
C ILE A 304 -9.52 -5.54 -3.96
N PRO A 305 -8.42 -6.33 -4.01
CA PRO A 305 -7.26 -6.03 -4.87
C PRO A 305 -7.64 -5.92 -6.35
N VAL A 306 -8.48 -6.82 -6.84
CA VAL A 306 -8.95 -6.82 -8.24
C VAL A 306 -9.71 -5.53 -8.55
N ALA A 307 -10.65 -5.12 -7.70
CA ALA A 307 -11.41 -3.88 -7.87
C ALA A 307 -10.50 -2.64 -7.80
N ALA A 308 -9.54 -2.60 -6.87
CA ALA A 308 -8.55 -1.53 -6.82
C ALA A 308 -7.74 -1.45 -8.12
N ARG A 309 -7.39 -2.59 -8.72
CA ARG A 309 -6.68 -2.65 -10.00
C ARG A 309 -7.52 -2.17 -11.18
N LEU A 310 -8.81 -2.53 -11.23
CA LEU A 310 -9.74 -2.03 -12.25
C LEU A 310 -9.82 -0.50 -12.22
N ILE A 311 -9.91 0.10 -11.02
CA ILE A 311 -9.93 1.56 -10.85
C ILE A 311 -8.62 2.18 -11.34
N LYS A 312 -7.46 1.59 -11.01
CA LYS A 312 -6.16 2.07 -11.51
C LYS A 312 -6.05 2.03 -13.04
N LYS A 313 -6.68 1.06 -13.69
CA LYS A 313 -6.71 0.93 -15.16
C LYS A 313 -7.78 1.79 -15.84
N GLY A 314 -8.44 2.68 -15.10
CA GLY A 314 -9.38 3.66 -15.64
C GLY A 314 -10.84 3.22 -15.63
N VAL A 315 -11.19 2.07 -15.06
CA VAL A 315 -12.61 1.72 -14.84
C VAL A 315 -13.21 2.74 -13.88
N ALA A 316 -14.40 3.26 -14.23
CA ALA A 316 -15.08 4.25 -13.40
C ALA A 316 -15.33 3.71 -11.99
N LEU A 317 -14.99 4.50 -10.96
CA LEU A 317 -15.13 4.10 -9.56
C LEU A 317 -16.52 3.53 -9.22
N PRO A 318 -17.65 4.17 -9.60
CA PRO A 318 -18.98 3.63 -9.32
C PRO A 318 -19.18 2.20 -9.84
N VAL A 319 -18.66 1.92 -11.03
CA VAL A 319 -18.76 0.61 -11.69
C VAL A 319 -17.89 -0.43 -10.99
N ALA A 320 -16.68 -0.05 -10.59
CA ALA A 320 -15.79 -0.92 -9.84
C ALA A 320 -16.32 -1.24 -8.44
N ILE A 321 -16.97 -0.29 -7.76
CA ILE A 321 -17.67 -0.52 -6.48
C ILE A 321 -18.81 -1.51 -6.68
N THR A 322 -19.63 -1.33 -7.72
CA THR A 322 -20.71 -2.29 -8.02
C THR A 322 -20.17 -3.69 -8.28
N PHE A 323 -19.07 -3.83 -9.03
CA PHE A 323 -18.41 -5.13 -9.23
C PHE A 323 -17.94 -5.73 -7.90
N MET A 324 -17.23 -4.94 -7.10
CA MET A 324 -16.65 -5.35 -5.81
C MET A 324 -17.72 -5.87 -4.84
N LEU A 325 -18.87 -5.20 -4.78
CA LEU A 325 -19.98 -5.57 -3.89
C LEU A 325 -20.85 -6.70 -4.45
N ALA A 326 -21.05 -6.76 -5.77
CA ALA A 326 -21.91 -7.76 -6.39
C ALA A 326 -21.24 -9.14 -6.48
N ALA A 327 -19.95 -9.19 -6.81
CA ALA A 327 -19.21 -10.44 -7.05
C ALA A 327 -19.39 -11.50 -5.94
N PRO A 328 -19.18 -11.20 -4.64
CA PRO A 328 -19.32 -12.23 -3.61
C PRO A 328 -20.76 -12.70 -3.37
N LEU A 329 -21.77 -12.04 -3.95
CA LEU A 329 -23.20 -12.40 -3.79
C LEU A 329 -23.74 -13.18 -4.98
N VAL A 330 -23.28 -12.84 -6.18
CA VAL A 330 -23.67 -13.54 -7.42
C VAL A 330 -22.74 -14.72 -7.74
N ASN A 331 -21.71 -14.95 -6.91
CA ASN A 331 -20.76 -16.04 -7.07
C ASN A 331 -21.47 -17.41 -7.01
N PRO A 332 -21.32 -18.28 -8.03
CA PRO A 332 -21.95 -19.61 -8.06
C PRO A 332 -21.68 -20.47 -6.81
N VAL A 333 -20.48 -20.38 -6.22
CA VAL A 333 -20.11 -21.12 -5.01
C VAL A 333 -20.90 -20.64 -3.79
N VAL A 334 -21.15 -19.34 -3.71
CA VAL A 334 -21.94 -18.72 -2.64
C VAL A 334 -23.43 -19.05 -2.80
N ILE A 335 -23.92 -19.06 -4.03
CA ILE A 335 -25.30 -19.49 -4.33
C ILE A 335 -25.49 -20.97 -3.95
N ALA A 336 -24.59 -21.85 -4.38
CA ALA A 336 -24.65 -23.27 -4.09
C ALA A 336 -24.58 -23.56 -2.57
N SER A 337 -23.66 -22.91 -1.85
CA SER A 337 -23.58 -23.05 -0.38
C SER A 337 -24.84 -22.54 0.33
N THR A 338 -25.46 -21.47 -0.17
CA THR A 338 -26.74 -20.98 0.40
C THR A 338 -27.89 -21.95 0.16
N LEU A 339 -27.98 -22.54 -1.04
CA LEU A 339 -28.98 -23.56 -1.35
C LEU A 339 -28.80 -24.81 -0.47
N TYR A 340 -27.56 -25.25 -0.26
CA TYR A 340 -27.24 -26.38 0.60
C TYR A 340 -27.54 -26.09 2.08
N ALA A 341 -27.23 -24.87 2.54
CA ALA A 341 -27.56 -24.47 3.90
C ALA A 341 -29.08 -24.42 4.11
N PHE A 342 -29.87 -23.93 3.15
CA PHE A 342 -31.32 -23.74 3.28
C PHE A 342 -32.15 -24.66 2.37
N PRO A 343 -32.10 -26.00 2.55
CA PRO A 343 -32.71 -26.95 1.59
C PRO A 343 -34.23 -26.83 1.53
N LYS A 344 -34.89 -26.44 2.63
CA LYS A 344 -36.35 -26.25 2.70
C LYS A 344 -36.82 -24.86 2.23
N GLN A 345 -35.89 -23.92 2.02
CA GLN A 345 -36.20 -22.52 1.68
C GLN A 345 -35.20 -21.98 0.64
N PRO A 346 -35.18 -22.53 -0.59
CA PRO A 346 -34.26 -22.09 -1.63
C PRO A 346 -34.50 -20.63 -2.05
N SER A 347 -35.66 -20.06 -1.74
CA SER A 347 -35.98 -18.64 -1.94
C SER A 347 -34.99 -17.71 -1.25
N ILE A 348 -34.37 -18.11 -0.13
CA ILE A 348 -33.35 -17.30 0.55
C ILE A 348 -32.13 -17.08 -0.35
N ALA A 349 -31.69 -18.09 -1.10
CA ALA A 349 -30.57 -17.95 -2.03
C ALA A 349 -30.91 -16.98 -3.18
N VAL A 350 -32.13 -17.07 -3.71
CA VAL A 350 -32.61 -16.17 -4.77
C VAL A 350 -32.69 -14.73 -4.25
N TYR A 351 -33.28 -14.52 -3.07
CA TYR A 351 -33.36 -13.20 -2.44
C TYR A 351 -31.98 -12.63 -2.11
N ARG A 352 -31.04 -13.45 -1.63
CA ARG A 352 -29.65 -13.05 -1.39
C ARG A 352 -29.00 -12.48 -2.65
N VAL A 353 -29.17 -13.15 -3.79
CA VAL A 353 -28.64 -12.70 -5.09
C VAL A 353 -29.32 -11.41 -5.55
N ILE A 354 -30.66 -11.38 -5.54
CA ILE A 354 -31.43 -10.23 -6.05
C ILE A 354 -31.16 -8.98 -5.20
N PHE A 355 -31.35 -9.06 -3.89
CA PHE A 355 -31.14 -7.92 -2.99
C PHE A 355 -29.67 -7.54 -2.90
N GLY A 356 -28.77 -8.53 -2.93
CA GLY A 356 -27.33 -8.26 -3.01
C GLY A 356 -26.92 -7.47 -4.25
N ALA A 357 -27.37 -7.90 -5.42
CA ALA A 357 -27.13 -7.18 -6.68
C ALA A 357 -27.78 -5.79 -6.67
N LEU A 358 -28.98 -5.66 -6.11
CA LEU A 358 -29.67 -4.37 -5.98
C LEU A 358 -28.92 -3.41 -5.05
N VAL A 359 -28.45 -3.88 -3.89
CA VAL A 359 -27.62 -3.09 -2.97
C VAL A 359 -26.34 -2.64 -3.66
N ALA A 360 -25.65 -3.53 -4.38
CA ALA A 360 -24.41 -3.21 -5.10
C ALA A 360 -24.65 -2.17 -6.21
N LEU A 361 -25.77 -2.26 -6.92
CA LEU A 361 -26.17 -1.30 -7.95
C LEU A 361 -26.46 0.07 -7.34
N VAL A 362 -27.31 0.13 -6.32
CA VAL A 362 -27.71 1.39 -5.66
C VAL A 362 -26.50 2.04 -4.99
N ALA A 363 -25.66 1.27 -4.28
CA ALA A 363 -24.42 1.78 -3.70
C ALA A 363 -23.50 2.38 -4.78
N GLY A 364 -23.32 1.70 -5.92
CA GLY A 364 -22.58 2.25 -7.06
C GLY A 364 -23.18 3.55 -7.59
N MET A 365 -24.50 3.61 -7.77
CA MET A 365 -25.20 4.83 -8.20
C MET A 365 -25.03 5.98 -7.21
N VAL A 366 -25.03 5.72 -5.90
CA VAL A 366 -24.76 6.76 -4.88
C VAL A 366 -23.36 7.36 -5.08
N PHE A 367 -22.35 6.54 -5.38
CA PHE A 367 -21.00 7.01 -5.70
C PHE A 367 -20.88 7.69 -7.07
N LEU A 368 -21.83 7.47 -7.98
CA LEU A 368 -21.95 8.23 -9.22
C LEU A 368 -22.50 9.64 -8.98
N ILE A 369 -23.53 9.75 -8.13
CA ILE A 369 -24.17 11.04 -7.80
C ILE A 369 -23.28 11.89 -6.87
N PHE A 370 -22.60 11.25 -5.92
CA PHE A 370 -21.74 11.91 -4.95
C PHE A 370 -20.26 11.50 -5.13
N PRO A 371 -19.62 11.93 -6.22
CA PRO A 371 -18.26 11.53 -6.56
C PRO A 371 -17.25 11.97 -5.50
N GLU A 372 -16.23 11.14 -5.31
CA GLU A 372 -15.10 11.46 -4.43
C GLU A 372 -14.19 12.51 -5.08
N LYS A 373 -13.94 13.61 -4.37
CA LYS A 373 -13.12 14.74 -4.86
C LYS A 373 -11.62 14.54 -4.65
N LYS A 374 -11.20 13.51 -3.90
CA LYS A 374 -9.80 13.22 -3.57
C LYS A 374 -9.41 11.85 -4.13
N SER A 375 -8.13 11.66 -4.47
CA SER A 375 -7.60 10.35 -4.88
C SER A 375 -7.89 9.29 -3.80
N ILE A 376 -8.53 8.19 -4.18
CA ILE A 376 -9.23 7.27 -3.27
C ILE A 376 -8.35 6.09 -2.86
N ILE A 377 -7.50 5.63 -3.76
CA ILE A 377 -6.57 4.52 -3.54
C ILE A 377 -5.42 5.00 -2.64
N VAL A 378 -5.00 4.16 -1.69
CA VAL A 378 -3.80 4.43 -0.90
C VAL A 378 -2.60 4.34 -1.84
N LYS A 379 -1.81 5.42 -1.92
CA LYS A 379 -0.64 5.51 -2.81
C LYS A 379 0.39 4.37 -2.61
N ASN A 380 0.35 3.69 -1.46
CA ASN A 380 1.19 2.54 -1.16
C ASN A 380 0.78 1.23 -1.87
N LEU A 381 -0.34 1.17 -2.58
CA LEU A 381 -0.81 -0.06 -3.23
C LEU A 381 -0.19 -0.29 -4.63
N GLY A 382 0.88 0.42 -5.00
CA GLY A 382 1.58 0.16 -6.27
C GLY A 382 2.32 1.32 -6.93
N ASP A 383 2.52 2.47 -6.27
CA ASP A 383 3.45 3.48 -6.80
C ASP A 383 4.92 3.10 -6.51
N ILE A 384 5.17 2.07 -5.68
CA ILE A 384 6.52 1.54 -5.39
C ILE A 384 6.95 0.46 -6.42
N THR A 385 6.08 -0.01 -7.32
CA THR A 385 6.44 -1.12 -8.24
C THR A 385 5.96 -0.99 -9.67
N CYS A 386 5.43 0.17 -10.10
CA CYS A 386 5.13 0.39 -11.52
C CYS A 386 5.88 1.60 -12.09
N SER A 387 7.20 1.57 -11.89
CA SER A 387 8.21 2.22 -12.73
C SER A 387 8.83 1.21 -13.72
N CYS A 388 8.15 0.11 -14.03
CA CYS A 388 8.59 -0.79 -15.08
C CYS A 388 8.29 -0.15 -16.45
N GLU A 389 9.30 -0.13 -17.31
CA GLU A 389 9.27 0.20 -18.75
C GLU A 389 8.08 -0.45 -19.51
N TYR A 390 7.44 -1.46 -18.91
CA TYR A 390 6.32 -2.22 -19.44
C TYR A 390 4.94 -1.56 -19.35
N CYS A 391 4.68 -0.69 -18.36
CA CYS A 391 3.32 -0.19 -18.12
C CYS A 391 3.08 1.24 -18.62
N SER A 392 4.14 1.97 -18.96
CA SER A 392 4.08 3.37 -19.41
C SER A 392 4.22 3.54 -20.93
N SER A 393 4.78 2.56 -21.66
CA SER A 393 4.93 2.67 -23.12
C SER A 393 3.88 1.86 -23.87
N SER A 394 3.03 2.55 -24.62
CA SER A 394 2.25 2.01 -25.74
C SER A 394 3.13 1.63 -26.95
N GLU A 395 4.41 1.30 -26.73
CA GLU A 395 5.33 0.90 -27.78
C GLU A 395 5.77 -0.56 -27.62
N LYS A 396 5.70 -1.24 -28.77
CA LYS A 396 5.98 -2.64 -29.00
C LYS A 396 7.46 -2.94 -28.72
N SER A 397 7.84 -3.24 -27.48
CA SER A 397 9.08 -3.98 -27.23
C SER A 397 8.78 -5.48 -27.13
N GLY A 398 9.24 -6.21 -28.14
CA GLY A 398 9.08 -7.66 -28.26
C GLY A 398 9.87 -8.40 -27.19
N LYS A 399 9.25 -8.66 -26.04
CA LYS A 399 9.81 -9.49 -24.98
C LYS A 399 8.90 -10.70 -24.72
N GLY A 400 9.53 -11.86 -24.52
CA GLY A 400 8.88 -13.18 -24.60
C GLY A 400 7.89 -13.50 -23.48
N PRO A 401 7.07 -14.55 -23.64
CA PRO A 401 6.06 -14.97 -22.64
C PRO A 401 6.64 -15.26 -21.25
N ALA A 402 7.90 -15.71 -21.18
CA ALA A 402 8.59 -16.00 -19.92
C ALA A 402 8.76 -14.77 -19.01
N GLU A 403 9.02 -13.59 -19.58
CA GLU A 403 9.23 -12.36 -18.82
C GLU A 403 7.91 -11.79 -18.29
N LYS A 404 6.83 -11.90 -19.05
CA LYS A 404 5.47 -11.58 -18.57
C LYS A 404 5.07 -12.47 -17.40
N ILE A 405 5.37 -13.76 -17.48
CA ILE A 405 5.11 -14.70 -16.38
C ILE A 405 5.92 -14.29 -15.14
N LYS A 406 7.22 -14.00 -15.28
CA LYS A 406 8.06 -13.52 -14.18
C LYS A 406 7.49 -12.27 -13.52
N LEU A 407 7.03 -11.30 -14.31
CA LEU A 407 6.42 -10.06 -13.81
C LEU A 407 5.11 -10.33 -13.05
N VAL A 408 4.24 -11.22 -13.55
CA VAL A 408 3.02 -11.63 -12.84
C VAL A 408 3.35 -12.19 -11.46
N PHE A 409 4.36 -13.06 -11.35
CA PHE A 409 4.76 -13.64 -10.07
C PHE A 409 5.38 -12.62 -9.10
N ILE A 410 6.19 -11.68 -9.60
CA ILE A 410 6.77 -10.61 -8.77
C ILE A 410 5.66 -9.73 -8.20
N HIS A 411 4.75 -9.24 -9.05
CA HIS A 411 3.62 -8.43 -8.60
C HIS A 411 2.73 -9.18 -7.61
N ALA A 412 2.43 -10.45 -7.90
CA ALA A 412 1.60 -11.27 -7.04
C ALA A 412 2.24 -11.50 -5.67
N SER A 413 3.55 -11.74 -5.61
CA SER A 413 4.28 -11.92 -4.35
C SER A 413 4.22 -10.65 -3.49
N THR A 414 4.53 -9.49 -4.06
CA THR A 414 4.50 -8.22 -3.32
C THR A 414 3.09 -7.88 -2.81
N GLU A 415 2.07 -8.04 -3.66
CA GLU A 415 0.67 -7.83 -3.25
C GLU A 415 0.27 -8.81 -2.15
N PHE A 416 0.69 -10.08 -2.23
CA PHE A 416 0.39 -11.09 -1.23
C PHE A 416 0.92 -10.72 0.15
N PHE A 417 2.18 -10.30 0.26
CA PHE A 417 2.76 -9.88 1.54
C PHE A 417 2.16 -8.58 2.07
N GLN A 418 1.74 -7.66 1.19
CA GLN A 418 1.09 -6.43 1.61
C GLN A 418 -0.30 -6.70 2.18
N VAL A 419 -1.12 -7.45 1.45
CA VAL A 419 -2.50 -7.79 1.81
C VAL A 419 -2.54 -8.78 2.98
N GLY A 420 -1.63 -9.74 3.01
CA GLY A 420 -1.55 -10.79 4.03
C GLY A 420 -1.39 -10.25 5.46
N LYS A 421 -0.70 -9.11 5.64
CA LYS A 421 -0.57 -8.47 6.96
C LYS A 421 -1.93 -8.01 7.51
N PHE A 422 -2.75 -7.38 6.67
CA PHE A 422 -4.09 -6.93 7.05
C PHE A 422 -5.05 -8.10 7.26
N LEU A 423 -4.90 -9.16 6.46
CA LEU A 423 -5.64 -10.40 6.64
C LEU A 423 -5.36 -11.02 8.02
N ILE A 424 -4.10 -11.16 8.41
CA ILE A 424 -3.71 -11.75 9.70
C ILE A 424 -4.29 -10.93 10.86
N ILE A 425 -4.14 -9.60 10.81
CA ILE A 425 -4.69 -8.70 11.82
C ILE A 425 -6.22 -8.82 11.88
N GLY A 426 -6.90 -8.84 10.73
CA GLY A 426 -8.35 -8.95 10.67
C GLY A 426 -8.88 -10.29 11.13
N ALA A 427 -8.22 -11.39 10.75
CA ALA A 427 -8.55 -12.74 11.21
C ALA A 427 -8.41 -12.87 12.72
N PHE A 428 -7.37 -12.25 13.31
CA PHE A 428 -7.17 -12.24 14.76
C PHE A 428 -8.28 -11.46 15.48
N PHE A 429 -8.61 -10.25 15.03
CA PHE A 429 -9.72 -9.50 15.63
C PHE A 429 -11.05 -10.25 15.49
N SER A 430 -11.31 -10.82 14.31
CA SER A 430 -12.51 -11.62 14.05
C SER A 430 -12.60 -12.82 14.98
N SER A 431 -11.51 -13.57 15.21
CA SER A 431 -11.54 -14.73 16.11
C SER A 431 -11.73 -14.33 17.56
N VAL A 432 -11.13 -13.21 18.01
CA VAL A 432 -11.35 -12.65 19.36
C VAL A 432 -12.83 -12.32 19.55
N PHE A 433 -13.43 -11.54 18.63
CA PHE A 433 -14.84 -11.19 18.73
C PHE A 433 -15.74 -12.43 18.70
N GLN A 434 -15.51 -13.37 17.79
CA GLN A 434 -16.32 -14.59 17.68
C GLN A 434 -16.21 -15.50 18.91
N THR A 435 -15.08 -15.48 19.61
CA THR A 435 -14.88 -16.28 20.83
C THR A 435 -15.44 -15.58 22.07
N CYS A 436 -15.34 -14.25 22.15
CA CYS A 436 -15.77 -13.49 23.31
C CYS A 436 -17.26 -13.16 23.32
N VAL A 437 -17.89 -12.99 22.16
CA VAL A 437 -19.29 -12.56 22.08
C VAL A 437 -20.20 -13.80 22.08
N SER A 438 -20.89 -14.04 23.21
CA SER A 438 -21.91 -15.10 23.30
C SER A 438 -23.11 -14.79 22.40
N LYS A 439 -23.65 -15.84 21.77
CA LYS A 439 -24.89 -15.76 20.99
C LYS A 439 -26.13 -15.51 21.86
N ASP A 440 -26.02 -15.65 23.18
CA ASP A 440 -27.14 -15.41 24.11
C ASP A 440 -27.58 -13.94 24.16
N ILE A 441 -26.73 -13.02 23.70
CA ILE A 441 -27.05 -11.58 23.60
C ILE A 441 -28.25 -11.35 22.66
N PHE A 442 -28.51 -12.27 21.74
CA PHE A 442 -29.60 -12.18 20.77
C PHE A 442 -30.96 -12.65 21.31
N ASN A 443 -31.01 -13.25 22.51
CA ASN A 443 -32.22 -13.84 23.07
C ASN A 443 -33.28 -12.82 23.52
N ASN A 444 -33.01 -11.50 23.49
CA ASN A 444 -33.94 -10.45 23.94
C ASN A 444 -34.50 -9.57 22.80
N VAL A 445 -34.27 -9.93 21.53
CA VAL A 445 -34.63 -9.08 20.36
C VAL A 445 -36.00 -9.45 19.76
N TRP A 446 -36.79 -10.26 20.47
CA TRP A 446 -38.07 -10.78 19.99
C TRP A 446 -39.13 -9.69 19.82
N GLY A 447 -39.84 -9.72 18.69
CA GLY A 447 -41.05 -8.92 18.46
C GLY A 447 -40.88 -7.62 17.68
N HIS A 448 -39.66 -7.17 17.38
CA HIS A 448 -39.42 -5.96 16.59
C HIS A 448 -38.62 -6.25 15.32
N ASP A 449 -39.31 -6.40 14.18
CA ASP A 449 -38.69 -6.76 12.88
C ASP A 449 -37.55 -5.84 12.44
N ILE A 450 -37.66 -4.53 12.74
CA ILE A 450 -36.64 -3.53 12.40
C ILE A 450 -35.40 -3.69 13.28
N LEU A 451 -35.61 -3.89 14.58
CA LEU A 451 -34.52 -4.09 15.54
C LEU A 451 -33.79 -5.40 15.23
N ALA A 452 -34.54 -6.46 14.91
CA ALA A 452 -34.01 -7.73 14.45
C ALA A 452 -33.13 -7.58 13.20
N LEU A 453 -33.57 -6.80 12.20
CA LEU A 453 -32.77 -6.53 11.00
C LEU A 453 -31.46 -5.80 11.34
N LEU A 454 -31.51 -4.73 12.14
CA LEU A 454 -30.31 -3.98 12.54
C LEU A 454 -29.33 -4.84 13.33
N VAL A 455 -29.85 -5.63 14.27
CA VAL A 455 -29.05 -6.55 15.09
C VAL A 455 -28.38 -7.60 14.21
N MET A 456 -29.09 -8.19 13.25
CA MET A 456 -28.50 -9.17 12.33
C MET A 456 -27.49 -8.55 11.36
N MET A 457 -27.69 -7.29 10.93
CA MET A 457 -26.69 -6.56 10.15
C MET A 457 -25.42 -6.27 10.96
N LEU A 458 -25.55 -5.83 12.22
CA LEU A 458 -24.41 -5.66 13.12
C LEU A 458 -23.72 -7.00 13.41
N ALA A 459 -24.50 -8.07 13.58
CA ALA A 459 -23.96 -9.41 13.72
C ALA A 459 -23.19 -9.84 12.46
N ALA A 460 -23.65 -9.48 11.26
CA ALA A 460 -22.92 -9.75 10.01
C ALA A 460 -21.55 -9.09 10.03
N PHE A 461 -21.47 -7.83 10.44
CA PHE A 461 -20.21 -7.10 10.48
C PHE A 461 -19.16 -7.75 11.42
N ILE A 462 -19.62 -8.35 12.53
CA ILE A 462 -18.77 -8.91 13.59
C ILE A 462 -18.49 -10.40 13.37
N PHE A 463 -19.50 -11.19 13.01
CA PHE A 463 -19.46 -12.65 12.97
C PHE A 463 -19.28 -13.24 11.57
N SER A 464 -19.33 -12.43 10.51
CA SER A 464 -19.03 -12.90 9.15
C SER A 464 -17.64 -13.51 9.10
N ILE A 465 -17.56 -14.74 8.57
CA ILE A 465 -16.30 -15.47 8.38
C ILE A 465 -15.92 -15.43 6.91
N CYS A 466 -16.88 -15.77 6.05
CA CYS A 466 -16.75 -15.73 4.60
C CYS A 466 -18.10 -15.99 3.97
N SER A 467 -18.27 -15.48 2.75
CA SER A 467 -19.52 -15.55 2.01
C SER A 467 -20.19 -16.94 1.93
N THR A 468 -19.41 -18.03 1.93
CA THR A 468 -19.90 -19.41 1.96
C THR A 468 -20.26 -19.92 3.37
N SER A 469 -19.42 -19.66 4.37
CA SER A 469 -19.66 -20.11 5.76
C SER A 469 -20.78 -19.32 6.43
N ASP A 470 -20.97 -18.07 6.02
CA ASP A 470 -22.04 -17.20 6.50
C ASP A 470 -23.43 -17.81 6.25
N ALA A 471 -23.61 -18.60 5.20
CA ALA A 471 -24.84 -19.32 4.93
C ALA A 471 -25.21 -20.30 6.07
N PHE A 472 -24.21 -21.03 6.58
CA PHE A 472 -24.40 -21.98 7.67
C PHE A 472 -24.60 -21.27 9.01
N ILE A 473 -23.84 -20.19 9.25
CA ILE A 473 -24.01 -19.36 10.45
C ILE A 473 -25.42 -18.77 10.49
N ALA A 474 -25.85 -18.13 9.40
CA ALA A 474 -27.16 -17.51 9.27
C ALA A 474 -28.30 -18.49 9.54
N ARG A 475 -28.16 -19.76 9.11
CA ARG A 475 -29.16 -20.79 9.38
C ARG A 475 -29.35 -21.07 10.87
N THR A 476 -28.29 -20.98 11.67
CA THR A 476 -28.41 -21.20 13.13
C THR A 476 -29.31 -20.17 13.82
N PHE A 477 -29.51 -19.00 13.19
CA PHE A 477 -30.38 -17.92 13.69
C PHE A 477 -31.85 -18.04 13.24
N MET A 478 -32.18 -18.97 12.33
CA MET A 478 -33.56 -19.20 11.84
C MET A 478 -34.63 -19.41 12.92
N PRO A 479 -34.35 -20.10 14.04
CA PRO A 479 -35.37 -20.28 15.09
C PRO A 479 -35.72 -18.98 15.82
N GLN A 480 -34.85 -17.96 15.76
CA GLN A 480 -34.93 -16.75 16.58
C GLN A 480 -35.26 -15.49 15.77
N PHE A 481 -34.91 -15.47 14.48
CA PHE A 481 -35.01 -14.29 13.63
C PHE A 481 -35.86 -14.55 12.39
N SER A 482 -36.51 -13.48 11.91
CA SER A 482 -37.25 -13.54 10.65
C SER A 482 -36.32 -13.74 9.47
N ALA A 483 -36.84 -14.32 8.38
CA ALA A 483 -36.08 -14.52 7.15
C ALA A 483 -35.50 -13.20 6.60
N ASN A 484 -36.19 -12.06 6.81
CA ASN A 484 -35.70 -10.75 6.39
C ASN A 484 -34.45 -10.30 7.18
N ALA A 485 -34.45 -10.49 8.50
CA ALA A 485 -33.29 -10.17 9.33
C ALA A 485 -32.08 -11.06 8.96
N ILE A 486 -32.34 -12.34 8.67
CA ILE A 486 -31.32 -13.30 8.22
C ILE A 486 -30.77 -12.94 6.84
N LEU A 487 -31.63 -12.45 5.93
CA LEU A 487 -31.17 -11.89 4.65
C LEU A 487 -30.28 -10.67 4.86
N GLY A 488 -30.56 -9.83 5.85
CA GLY A 488 -29.68 -8.73 6.27
C GLY A 488 -28.26 -9.20 6.61
N PHE A 489 -28.15 -10.32 7.33
CA PHE A 489 -26.86 -10.94 7.61
C PHE A 489 -26.17 -11.46 6.35
N LEU A 490 -26.91 -12.20 5.51
CA LEU A 490 -26.39 -12.87 4.31
C LEU A 490 -25.99 -11.91 3.17
N VAL A 491 -26.63 -10.73 3.11
CA VAL A 491 -26.33 -9.69 2.11
C VAL A 491 -25.19 -8.80 2.59
N LEU A 492 -25.22 -8.35 3.85
CA LEU A 492 -24.23 -7.40 4.36
C LEU A 492 -22.86 -8.05 4.60
N GLY A 493 -22.80 -9.23 5.22
CA GLY A 493 -21.53 -9.88 5.62
C GLY A 493 -20.49 -9.97 4.49
N PRO A 494 -20.84 -10.55 3.32
CA PRO A 494 -19.93 -10.66 2.18
C PRO A 494 -19.47 -9.31 1.59
N MET A 495 -20.23 -8.23 1.80
CA MET A 495 -19.88 -6.90 1.33
C MET A 495 -18.97 -6.18 2.32
N ILE A 496 -19.31 -6.29 3.61
CA ILE A 496 -18.66 -5.57 4.70
C ILE A 496 -18.69 -6.40 5.98
N ASP A 497 -17.48 -6.67 6.46
CA ASP A 497 -17.19 -7.16 7.80
C ASP A 497 -15.86 -6.58 8.29
N ILE A 498 -15.45 -6.96 9.51
CA ILE A 498 -14.19 -6.47 10.12
C ILE A 498 -12.97 -6.79 9.23
N LYS A 499 -12.88 -8.01 8.67
CA LYS A 499 -11.74 -8.39 7.83
C LYS A 499 -11.74 -7.61 6.50
N ASN A 500 -12.89 -7.48 5.86
CA ASN A 500 -13.06 -6.76 4.59
C ASN A 500 -12.83 -5.27 4.79
N MET A 501 -13.23 -4.69 5.93
CA MET A 501 -12.89 -3.31 6.30
C MET A 501 -11.36 -3.12 6.39
N LEU A 502 -10.64 -4.01 7.07
CA LEU A 502 -9.18 -3.93 7.19
C LEU A 502 -8.48 -4.14 5.84
N MET A 503 -8.99 -5.05 5.01
CA MET A 503 -8.54 -5.26 3.63
C MET A 503 -8.79 -4.03 2.74
N LEU A 504 -9.96 -3.39 2.89
CA LEU A 504 -10.27 -2.13 2.20
C LEU A 504 -9.36 -0.99 2.66
N LEU A 505 -8.98 -0.94 3.94
CA LEU A 505 -8.03 0.05 4.46
C LEU A 505 -6.59 -0.16 3.95
N ALA A 506 -6.25 -1.37 3.51
CA ALA A 506 -4.99 -1.62 2.81
C ALA A 506 -4.99 -0.92 1.44
N SER A 507 -6.10 -1.05 0.69
CA SER A 507 -6.20 -0.59 -0.71
C SER A 507 -6.72 0.84 -0.88
N PHE A 508 -7.57 1.32 0.02
CA PHE A 508 -8.28 2.59 -0.09
C PHE A 508 -8.12 3.47 1.16
N ARG A 509 -8.21 4.78 0.97
CA ARG A 509 -8.07 5.74 2.06
C ARG A 509 -9.21 5.59 3.07
N LYS A 510 -8.87 5.73 4.36
CA LYS A 510 -9.81 5.63 5.49
C LYS A 510 -11.13 6.40 5.29
N GLY A 511 -11.06 7.62 4.76
CA GLY A 511 -12.26 8.44 4.51
C GLY A 511 -13.24 7.79 3.52
N PHE A 512 -12.71 7.21 2.43
CA PHE A 512 -13.53 6.48 1.47
C PHE A 512 -14.08 5.19 2.06
N VAL A 513 -13.26 4.42 2.78
CA VAL A 513 -13.69 3.15 3.39
C VAL A 513 -14.86 3.37 4.35
N ILE A 514 -14.75 4.37 5.24
CA ILE A 514 -15.85 4.71 6.17
C ILE A 514 -17.12 5.10 5.41
N ARG A 515 -16.99 5.91 4.36
CA ARG A 515 -18.11 6.33 3.53
C ARG A 515 -18.77 5.15 2.82
N LEU A 516 -17.97 4.27 2.22
CA LEU A 516 -18.44 3.06 1.56
C LEU A 516 -19.21 2.18 2.55
N ILE A 517 -18.66 2.00 3.75
CA ILE A 517 -19.31 1.20 4.80
C ILE A 517 -20.65 1.80 5.19
N ALA A 518 -20.70 3.10 5.45
CA ALA A 518 -21.94 3.79 5.81
C ALA A 518 -22.99 3.71 4.70
N VAL A 519 -22.60 3.88 3.43
CA VAL A 519 -23.50 3.81 2.27
C VAL A 519 -24.07 2.40 2.13
N VAL A 520 -23.24 1.37 2.13
CA VAL A 520 -23.73 -0.01 1.95
C VAL A 520 -24.59 -0.44 3.12
N PHE A 521 -24.24 -0.07 4.36
CA PHE A 521 -25.07 -0.35 5.52
C PHE A 521 -26.44 0.34 5.40
N ALA A 522 -26.48 1.64 5.08
CA ALA A 522 -27.73 2.39 4.91
C ALA A 522 -28.58 1.86 3.76
N VAL A 523 -27.98 1.55 2.62
CA VAL A 523 -28.67 1.02 1.43
C VAL A 523 -29.24 -0.37 1.70
N THR A 524 -28.47 -1.25 2.36
CA THR A 524 -28.92 -2.60 2.74
C THR A 524 -30.11 -2.51 3.68
N PHE A 525 -30.00 -1.68 4.72
CA PHE A 525 -31.08 -1.47 5.67
C PHE A 525 -32.35 -0.97 4.96
N PHE A 526 -32.23 0.06 4.13
CA PHE A 526 -33.38 0.67 3.45
C PHE A 526 -34.06 -0.30 2.47
N ILE A 527 -33.30 -1.04 1.67
CA ILE A 527 -33.85 -2.01 0.71
C ILE A 527 -34.59 -3.14 1.43
N LEU A 528 -33.99 -3.73 2.46
CA LEU A 528 -34.61 -4.84 3.19
C LEU A 528 -35.73 -4.37 4.12
N TYR A 529 -35.69 -3.12 4.58
CA TYR A 529 -36.80 -2.51 5.30
C TYR A 529 -38.01 -2.31 4.38
N LEU A 530 -37.82 -1.75 3.19
CA LEU A 530 -38.89 -1.61 2.20
C LEU A 530 -39.48 -2.97 1.81
N GLN A 531 -38.63 -3.98 1.61
CA GLN A 531 -39.11 -5.35 1.37
C GLN A 531 -40.01 -5.84 2.51
N ALA A 532 -39.63 -5.65 3.76
CA ALA A 532 -40.42 -6.06 4.91
C ALA A 532 -41.79 -5.37 4.98
N LEU A 533 -41.90 -4.14 4.46
CA LEU A 533 -43.17 -3.43 4.35
C LEU A 533 -44.07 -3.94 3.22
N ILE A 534 -43.48 -4.46 2.13
CA ILE A 534 -44.23 -4.98 0.97
C ILE A 534 -44.77 -6.39 1.22
N ILE A 535 -44.11 -7.17 2.08
CA ILE A 535 -44.46 -8.59 2.35
C ILE A 535 -45.45 -8.72 3.53
N LYS A 536 -45.61 -7.67 4.35
CA LYS A 536 -46.71 -7.57 5.33
C LYS A 536 -48.00 -7.18 4.64
#